data_AF-A0A378PJ83-F1
#
_entry.id   AF-A0A378PJ83-F1
#
_cell.length_a   1.000
_cell.length_b   1.000
_cell.length_c   1.000
_cell.angle_alpha   90.00
_cell.angle_beta   90.00
_cell.angle_gamma   90.00
#
_symmetry.space_group_name_H-M   'P 1'
#
loop_
_entity.id
_entity.type
_entity.pdbx_description
1 polymer ?
#
loop_
_entity_poly.entity_id
_entity_poly.type
_entity_poly.pdbx_seq_one_letter_code
_entity_poly.pdbx_strand_id
1 'polypeptide(L)'
;MNSTRSGIGVGFVGSLQDRYSAPTLSSLTTSADADNDDIKSQIHPMGHLLLTAIITPKGNTLKDALLADEFDAYFFDPYATKEVNILGKSYPLSTSFSSTYATWLSENNLQRASLLNMIAKKDSAKMPELFMLSPHNPNQKVIIIIHELAFSPTTWVNLTNNLLADPILRDNYQCSRSFMRRTYPSSKTAIKSISSLIKVSVTLIQRAPILPARTRY
;
A
#
# COMPACT_ATOMS: atom_id res chain seq x y z
N MET A 1 6.09 15.45 -4.49
CA MET A 1 7.30 15.40 -3.63
C MET A 1 7.49 13.97 -3.18
N ASN A 2 8.72 13.46 -3.11
CA ASN A 2 8.96 12.11 -2.58
C ASN A 2 9.00 12.20 -1.04
N SER A 3 8.23 11.36 -0.36
CA SER A 3 8.31 11.23 1.09
C SER A 3 9.54 10.40 1.46
N THR A 4 10.54 11.04 2.09
CA THR A 4 11.79 10.38 2.48
C THR A 4 12.24 10.81 3.87
N ARG A 5 13.02 9.95 4.54
CA ARG A 5 13.75 10.26 5.76
C ARG A 5 15.22 9.95 5.52
N SER A 6 16.08 10.95 5.68
CA SER A 6 17.53 10.77 5.62
C SER A 6 18.02 9.92 6.79
N GLY A 7 19.01 9.07 6.53
CA GLY A 7 19.56 8.18 7.54
C GLY A 7 20.50 7.15 6.95
N ILE A 8 20.72 6.07 7.68
CA ILE A 8 21.57 4.95 7.26
C ILE A 8 20.76 3.76 6.76
N GLY A 9 21.40 2.91 5.96
CA GLY A 9 20.79 1.71 5.37
C GLY A 9 20.27 1.93 3.96
N VAL A 10 19.92 0.81 3.31
CA VAL A 10 19.46 0.75 1.91
C VAL A 10 17.99 0.35 1.90
N GLY A 11 17.16 1.13 1.20
CA GLY A 11 15.73 0.88 1.09
C GLY A 11 15.38 -0.21 0.07
N PHE A 12 14.44 -1.07 0.41
CA PHE A 12 13.89 -2.13 -0.42
C PHE A 12 12.35 -2.09 -0.38
N VAL A 13 11.73 -2.49 -1.48
CA VAL A 13 10.29 -2.76 -1.54
C VAL A 13 10.11 -4.26 -1.74
N GLY A 14 9.58 -4.94 -0.74
CA GLY A 14 9.16 -6.34 -0.84
C GLY A 14 7.75 -6.44 -1.43
N SER A 15 7.51 -7.45 -2.26
CA SER A 15 6.19 -7.71 -2.85
C SER A 15 5.64 -9.04 -2.33
N LEU A 16 4.44 -9.00 -1.75
CA LEU A 16 3.71 -10.17 -1.27
C LEU A 16 3.03 -10.91 -2.44
N GLN A 17 2.78 -12.21 -2.25
CA GLN A 17 2.20 -13.07 -3.29
C GLN A 17 0.70 -12.82 -3.50
N ASP A 18 -0.02 -12.44 -2.47
CA ASP A 18 -1.47 -12.16 -2.45
C ASP A 18 -1.81 -10.71 -2.86
N ARG A 19 -0.84 -9.98 -3.44
CA ARG A 19 -1.01 -8.59 -3.83
C ARG A 19 -1.91 -8.42 -5.04
N TYR A 20 -2.64 -7.31 -5.06
CA TYR A 20 -3.44 -6.98 -6.23
C TYR A 20 -2.57 -6.76 -7.47
N SER A 21 -2.98 -7.40 -8.56
CA SER A 21 -2.44 -7.19 -9.91
C SER A 21 -3.57 -6.78 -10.84
N ALA A 22 -3.37 -5.67 -11.56
CA ALA A 22 -4.39 -5.09 -12.41
C ALA A 22 -4.81 -6.10 -13.50
N PRO A 23 -6.12 -6.18 -13.80
CA PRO A 23 -6.61 -7.08 -14.81
C PRO A 23 -6.02 -6.76 -16.18
N THR A 24 -5.53 -7.79 -16.88
CA THR A 24 -5.12 -7.71 -18.28
C THR A 24 -6.34 -7.65 -19.21
N LEU A 25 -6.17 -7.18 -20.45
CA LEU A 25 -7.29 -7.09 -21.42
C LEU A 25 -8.04 -8.42 -21.58
N SER A 26 -7.32 -9.56 -21.55
CA SER A 26 -7.90 -10.90 -21.59
C SER A 26 -8.78 -11.20 -20.37
N SER A 27 -8.38 -10.76 -19.18
CA SER A 27 -9.19 -10.92 -17.95
C SER A 27 -10.43 -10.03 -17.92
N LEU A 28 -10.46 -8.94 -18.69
CA LEU A 28 -11.61 -8.05 -18.82
C LEU A 28 -12.69 -8.59 -19.75
N THR A 29 -12.32 -9.43 -20.72
CA THR A 29 -13.25 -10.02 -21.69
C THR A 29 -13.84 -11.36 -21.23
N THR A 30 -13.17 -12.06 -20.31
CA THR A 30 -13.74 -13.22 -19.61
C THR A 30 -14.84 -12.77 -18.66
N SER A 31 -16.06 -13.29 -18.86
CA SER A 31 -17.22 -13.04 -18.01
C SER A 31 -16.99 -13.60 -16.60
N ALA A 32 -16.38 -12.83 -15.71
CA ALA A 32 -16.45 -13.14 -14.28
C ALA A 32 -17.87 -12.84 -13.80
N ASP A 33 -18.55 -13.86 -13.29
CA ASP A 33 -19.92 -13.82 -12.79
C ASP A 33 -20.15 -12.62 -11.88
N ALA A 34 -21.22 -11.88 -12.16
CA ALA A 34 -21.58 -10.63 -11.50
C ALA A 34 -22.25 -10.82 -10.12
N ASP A 35 -22.05 -11.97 -9.47
CA ASP A 35 -22.89 -12.40 -8.34
C ASP A 35 -22.11 -12.74 -7.05
N ASN A 36 -20.84 -12.35 -6.95
CA ASN A 36 -20.12 -12.45 -5.68
C ASN A 36 -20.30 -11.16 -4.86
N ASP A 37 -21.41 -11.10 -4.11
CA ASP A 37 -21.72 -10.03 -3.15
C ASP A 37 -20.85 -10.10 -1.87
N ASP A 38 -19.84 -10.98 -1.80
CA ASP A 38 -18.90 -11.01 -0.67
C ASP A 38 -18.04 -9.75 -0.66
N ILE A 39 -18.33 -8.87 0.30
CA ILE A 39 -17.62 -7.62 0.62
C ILE A 39 -16.09 -7.84 0.70
N LYS A 40 -15.62 -9.03 1.11
CA LYS A 40 -14.19 -9.34 1.19
C LYS A 40 -13.51 -9.33 -0.17
N SER A 41 -14.21 -9.76 -1.22
CA SER A 41 -13.67 -9.79 -2.59
C SER A 41 -13.41 -8.39 -3.14
N GLN A 42 -13.96 -7.36 -2.49
CA GLN A 42 -13.80 -5.95 -2.85
C GLN A 42 -12.64 -5.28 -2.09
N ILE A 43 -11.99 -5.95 -1.13
CA ILE A 43 -10.87 -5.37 -0.36
C ILE A 43 -9.56 -5.96 -0.87
N HIS A 44 -8.67 -5.09 -1.34
CA HIS A 44 -7.42 -5.48 -1.98
C HIS A 44 -6.23 -4.84 -1.26
N PRO A 45 -5.34 -5.63 -0.65
CA PRO A 45 -4.05 -5.11 -0.20
C PRO A 45 -3.18 -4.78 -1.42
N MET A 46 -2.46 -3.65 -1.35
CA MET A 46 -1.39 -3.37 -2.30
C MET A 46 -0.28 -4.41 -2.26
N GLY A 47 -0.03 -4.99 -1.07
CA GLY A 47 0.94 -6.06 -0.89
C GLY A 47 2.41 -5.66 -1.08
N HIS A 48 2.73 -4.37 -0.98
CA HIS A 48 4.10 -3.87 -1.00
C HIS A 48 4.54 -3.48 0.42
N LEU A 49 5.64 -4.08 0.88
CA LEU A 49 6.24 -3.81 2.19
C LEU A 49 7.50 -2.96 2.01
N LEU A 50 7.65 -1.96 2.87
CA LEU A 50 8.85 -1.13 2.90
C LEU A 50 9.84 -1.71 3.90
N LEU A 51 11.07 -1.90 3.47
CA LEU A 51 12.15 -2.42 4.29
C LEU A 51 13.38 -1.54 4.15
N THR A 52 14.15 -1.39 5.21
CA THR A 52 15.51 -0.83 5.15
C THR A 52 16.49 -1.87 5.65
N ALA A 53 17.46 -2.23 4.83
CA ALA A 53 18.53 -3.15 5.19
C ALA A 53 19.74 -2.38 5.74
N ILE A 54 20.35 -2.92 6.79
CA ILE A 54 21.65 -2.50 7.30
C ILE A 54 22.58 -3.70 7.25
N ILE A 55 23.73 -3.51 6.63
CA ILE A 55 24.77 -4.53 6.51
C ILE A 55 25.87 -4.21 7.52
N THR A 56 26.19 -5.18 8.36
CA THR A 56 27.25 -5.06 9.37
C THR A 56 28.35 -6.07 9.04
N PRO A 57 29.57 -5.63 8.69
CA PRO A 57 30.69 -6.55 8.50
C PRO A 57 31.07 -7.22 9.82
N LYS A 58 31.56 -8.46 9.75
CA LYS A 58 32.15 -9.12 10.92
C LYS A 58 33.46 -8.44 11.33
N GLY A 59 33.71 -8.34 12.63
CA GLY A 59 34.94 -7.79 13.19
C GLY A 59 34.70 -6.67 14.21
N ASN A 60 35.71 -6.42 15.05
CA ASN A 60 35.62 -5.44 16.14
C ASN A 60 36.48 -4.18 15.88
N THR A 61 37.25 -4.17 14.79
CA THR A 61 38.11 -3.04 14.41
C THR A 61 37.81 -2.57 12.99
N LEU A 62 38.22 -1.34 12.67
CA LEU A 62 38.08 -0.78 11.32
C LEU A 62 38.78 -1.65 10.27
N LYS A 63 39.95 -2.20 10.60
CA LYS A 63 40.72 -3.04 9.68
C LYS A 63 40.00 -4.35 9.41
N ASP A 64 39.41 -4.97 10.43
CA ASP A 64 38.62 -6.19 10.26
C ASP A 64 37.38 -5.91 9.41
N ALA A 65 36.66 -4.81 9.68
CA ALA A 65 35.47 -4.43 8.93
C ALA A 65 35.76 -4.14 7.45
N LEU A 66 36.92 -3.56 7.13
CA LEU A 66 37.35 -3.27 5.76
C LEU A 66 37.80 -4.50 4.98
N LEU A 67 38.25 -5.55 5.68
CA LEU A 67 38.73 -6.81 5.11
C LEU A 67 37.73 -7.96 5.30
N ALA A 68 36.54 -7.66 5.83
CA ALA A 68 35.53 -8.67 6.11
C ALA A 68 34.96 -9.22 4.80
N ASP A 69 34.99 -10.54 4.66
CA ASP A 69 34.32 -11.27 3.58
C ASP A 69 32.92 -11.77 4.01
N GLU A 70 32.60 -11.66 5.30
CA GLU A 70 31.32 -12.06 5.90
C GLU A 70 30.59 -10.87 6.51
N PHE A 71 29.27 -10.84 6.33
CA PHE A 71 28.41 -9.75 6.76
C PHE A 71 27.08 -10.26 7.30
N ASP A 72 26.55 -9.61 8.34
CA ASP A 72 25.17 -9.77 8.77
C ASP A 72 24.29 -8.71 8.10
N ALA A 73 23.12 -9.13 7.58
CA ALA A 73 22.12 -8.23 7.03
C ALA A 73 20.89 -8.18 7.94
N TYR A 74 20.57 -6.99 8.43
CA TYR A 74 19.41 -6.72 9.27
C TYR A 74 18.36 -5.96 8.47
N PHE A 75 17.12 -6.43 8.46
CA PHE A 75 16.01 -5.79 7.76
C PHE A 75 15.04 -5.18 8.77
N PHE A 76 14.73 -3.91 8.58
CA PHE A 76 13.85 -3.15 9.46
C PHE A 76 12.63 -2.66 8.70
N ASP A 77 11.47 -2.69 9.36
CA ASP A 77 10.32 -1.89 8.95
C ASP A 77 10.54 -0.44 9.40
N PRO A 78 10.71 0.53 8.49
CA PRO A 78 11.00 1.91 8.84
C PRO A 78 9.80 2.70 9.39
N TYR A 79 8.59 2.14 9.35
CA TYR A 79 7.43 2.66 10.08
C TYR A 79 7.50 2.30 11.57
N ALA A 80 7.93 1.07 11.89
CA ALA A 80 8.07 0.61 13.27
C ALA A 80 9.38 1.06 13.93
N THR A 81 10.48 1.08 13.17
CA THR A 81 11.83 1.42 13.63
C THR A 81 12.31 2.70 12.97
N LYS A 82 12.39 3.79 13.74
CA LYS A 82 12.84 5.10 13.24
C LYS A 82 14.36 5.26 13.26
N GLU A 83 15.00 4.64 14.25
CA GLU A 83 16.43 4.75 14.51
C GLU A 83 16.98 3.39 14.93
N VAL A 84 18.27 3.19 14.70
CA VAL A 84 19.02 2.02 15.15
C VAL A 84 20.22 2.46 15.97
N ASN A 85 20.59 1.65 16.97
CA ASN A 85 21.81 1.88 17.73
C ASN A 85 22.97 1.10 17.12
N ILE A 86 24.03 1.80 16.72
CA ILE A 86 25.27 1.21 16.22
C ILE A 86 26.40 1.70 17.10
N LEU A 87 27.10 0.78 17.76
CA LEU A 87 28.24 1.06 18.64
C LEU A 87 27.92 2.15 19.70
N GLY A 88 26.73 2.08 20.29
CA GLY A 88 26.28 3.01 21.33
C GLY A 88 25.72 4.34 20.81
N LYS A 89 25.74 4.59 19.49
CA LYS A 89 25.22 5.82 18.87
C LYS A 89 23.91 5.54 18.13
N SER A 90 22.93 6.43 18.30
CA SER A 90 21.67 6.35 17.56
C SER A 90 21.81 6.99 16.18
N TYR A 91 21.35 6.29 15.15
CA TYR A 91 21.30 6.77 13.78
C TYR A 91 19.89 6.59 13.21
N PRO A 92 19.32 7.62 12.54
CA PRO A 92 18.05 7.47 11.87
C PRO A 92 18.16 6.46 10.74
N LEU A 93 17.10 5.67 10.56
CA LEU A 93 17.00 4.70 9.49
C LEU A 93 16.54 5.40 8.20
N SER A 94 17.31 5.26 7.13
CA SER A 94 16.98 5.80 5.81
C SER A 94 15.74 5.14 5.24
N THR A 95 14.85 5.90 4.62
CA THR A 95 13.67 5.32 3.97
C THR A 95 13.00 6.26 2.97
N SER A 96 12.29 5.67 2.00
CA SER A 96 11.42 6.36 1.05
C SER A 96 10.01 5.79 1.15
N PHE A 97 9.12 6.50 1.85
CA PHE A 97 7.75 6.04 2.11
C PHE A 97 6.90 6.03 0.83
N SER A 98 7.25 6.86 -0.15
CA SER A 98 6.57 6.87 -1.45
C SER A 98 6.92 5.67 -2.33
N SER A 99 7.96 4.89 -2.00
CA SER A 99 8.48 3.84 -2.89
C SER A 99 7.52 2.67 -3.06
N THR A 100 6.88 2.18 -2.00
CA THR A 100 5.86 1.11 -2.09
C THR A 100 4.71 1.51 -3.01
N TYR A 101 4.26 2.75 -2.88
CA TYR A 101 3.19 3.29 -3.71
C TYR A 101 3.62 3.48 -5.17
N ALA A 102 4.83 3.98 -5.42
CA ALA A 102 5.39 4.09 -6.76
C ALA A 102 5.53 2.73 -7.44
N THR A 103 6.04 1.72 -6.73
CA THR A 103 6.17 0.34 -7.23
C THR A 103 4.80 -0.21 -7.64
N TRP A 104 3.80 -0.12 -6.78
CA TRP A 104 2.45 -0.59 -7.09
C TRP A 104 1.85 0.08 -8.33
N LEU A 105 1.99 1.40 -8.46
CA LEU A 105 1.54 2.13 -9.66
C LEU A 105 2.24 1.64 -10.93
N SER A 106 3.55 1.39 -10.85
CA SER A 106 4.34 0.93 -11.98
C SER A 106 3.95 -0.49 -12.42
N GLU A 107 3.68 -1.39 -11.47
CA GLU A 107 3.28 -2.78 -11.74
C GLU A 107 1.88 -2.83 -12.36
N ASN A 108 0.97 -1.98 -11.90
CA ASN A 108 -0.45 -2.08 -12.23
C ASN A 108 -0.86 -1.21 -13.43
N ASN A 109 0.03 -0.36 -13.94
CA ASN A 109 -0.17 0.53 -15.10
C ASN A 109 -1.59 1.10 -15.17
N LEU A 110 -2.07 1.63 -14.03
CA LEU A 110 -3.48 1.85 -13.76
C LEU A 110 -4.13 2.86 -14.71
N GLN A 111 -3.33 3.71 -15.37
CA GLN A 111 -3.79 4.56 -16.46
C GLN A 111 -4.28 3.74 -17.65
N ARG A 112 -3.54 2.71 -18.08
CA ARG A 112 -3.98 1.78 -19.13
C ARG A 112 -5.15 0.93 -18.67
N ALA A 113 -5.13 0.42 -17.43
CA ALA A 113 -6.24 -0.36 -16.91
C ALA A 113 -7.54 0.46 -16.81
N SER A 114 -7.46 1.73 -16.40
CA SER A 114 -8.59 2.65 -16.36
C SER A 114 -9.13 2.95 -17.76
N LEU A 115 -8.24 3.20 -18.74
CA LEU A 115 -8.62 3.39 -20.14
C LEU A 115 -9.25 2.14 -20.76
N LEU A 116 -8.68 0.96 -20.51
CA LEU A 116 -9.20 -0.32 -21.00
C LEU A 116 -10.55 -0.66 -20.36
N ASN A 117 -10.73 -0.41 -19.06
CA ASN A 117 -12.03 -0.55 -18.40
C ASN A 117 -13.08 0.44 -18.95
N MET A 118 -12.66 1.60 -19.44
CA MET A 118 -13.57 2.56 -20.08
C MET A 118 -13.97 2.13 -21.50
N ILE A 119 -13.06 1.50 -22.25
CA ILE A 119 -13.26 1.04 -23.64
C ILE A 119 -13.97 -0.33 -23.70
N ALA A 120 -13.72 -1.21 -22.72
CA ALA A 120 -14.38 -2.50 -22.58
C ALA A 120 -15.87 -2.31 -22.21
N LYS A 121 -16.68 -2.01 -23.23
CA LYS A 121 -18.14 -1.91 -23.21
C LYS A 121 -18.77 -3.19 -22.67
N LYS A 122 -18.99 -3.29 -21.35
CA LYS A 122 -20.00 -4.19 -20.80
C LYS A 122 -20.78 -3.41 -19.74
N ASP A 123 -22.10 -3.34 -19.91
CA ASP A 123 -23.07 -2.58 -19.10
C ASP A 123 -23.25 -3.11 -17.66
N SER A 124 -22.18 -3.65 -17.07
CA SER A 124 -22.21 -4.23 -15.73
C SER A 124 -21.62 -3.21 -14.76
N ALA A 125 -22.49 -2.57 -13.98
CA ALA A 125 -22.11 -1.77 -12.83
C ALA A 125 -21.31 -2.65 -11.85
N LYS A 126 -19.97 -2.55 -11.86
CA LYS A 126 -19.15 -3.26 -10.87
C LYS A 126 -19.17 -2.49 -9.56
N MET A 127 -19.33 -3.22 -8.46
CA MET A 127 -19.27 -2.67 -7.11
C MET A 127 -17.90 -1.99 -6.88
N PRO A 128 -17.83 -0.96 -6.02
CA PRO A 128 -16.59 -0.26 -5.74
C PRO A 128 -15.57 -1.19 -5.06
N GLU A 129 -14.32 -1.12 -5.48
CA GLU A 129 -13.19 -1.86 -4.94
C GLU A 129 -12.44 -0.97 -3.92
N LEU A 130 -11.91 -1.51 -2.82
CA LEU A 130 -11.13 -0.80 -1.81
C LEU A 130 -9.69 -1.28 -1.84
N PHE A 131 -8.76 -0.40 -2.20
CA PHE A 131 -7.31 -0.63 -2.21
C PHE A 131 -6.66 -0.11 -0.93
N MET A 132 -6.05 -0.99 -0.15
CA MET A 132 -5.32 -0.62 1.05
C MET A 132 -3.87 -0.28 0.69
N LEU A 133 -3.43 0.94 1.02
CA LEU A 133 -2.06 1.37 0.71
C LEU A 133 -1.00 0.77 1.62
N SER A 134 -1.43 0.34 2.81
CA SER A 134 -0.60 -0.30 3.82
C SER A 134 -1.38 -1.46 4.45
N PRO A 135 -0.69 -2.42 5.07
CA PRO A 135 -1.34 -3.37 5.97
C PRO A 135 -2.14 -2.63 7.05
N HIS A 136 -3.21 -3.25 7.55
CA HIS A 136 -3.99 -2.66 8.62
C HIS A 136 -3.14 -2.58 9.90
N ASN A 137 -3.18 -1.42 10.57
CA ASN A 137 -2.58 -1.18 11.87
C ASN A 137 -3.66 -0.66 12.84
N PRO A 138 -4.02 -1.42 13.89
CA PRO A 138 -5.10 -1.04 14.80
C PRO A 138 -4.81 0.24 15.59
N ASN A 139 -3.54 0.66 15.67
CA ASN A 139 -3.14 1.90 16.35
C ASN A 139 -3.25 3.14 15.46
N GLN A 140 -3.63 2.98 14.19
CA GLN A 140 -3.78 4.07 13.23
C GLN A 140 -5.23 4.28 12.84
N LYS A 141 -5.63 5.55 12.73
CA LYS A 141 -6.96 5.92 12.25
C LYS A 141 -7.05 5.66 10.74
N VAL A 142 -8.14 5.05 10.29
CA VAL A 142 -8.35 4.78 8.86
C VAL A 142 -8.86 6.05 8.16
N ILE A 143 -8.12 6.53 7.16
CA ILE A 143 -8.60 7.52 6.20
C ILE A 143 -9.03 6.78 4.95
N ILE A 144 -10.29 6.99 4.55
CA ILE A 144 -10.84 6.42 3.32
C ILE A 144 -11.07 7.54 2.33
N ILE A 145 -10.32 7.51 1.24
CA ILE A 145 -10.46 8.47 0.17
C ILE A 145 -11.43 7.87 -0.86
N ILE A 146 -12.52 8.60 -1.11
CA ILE A 146 -13.53 8.26 -2.10
C ILE A 146 -13.36 9.20 -3.28
N HIS A 147 -13.27 8.65 -4.48
CA HIS A 147 -13.21 9.45 -5.71
C HIS A 147 -14.56 9.44 -6.44
N GLU A 148 -14.86 10.52 -7.15
CA GLU A 148 -15.97 10.59 -8.10
C GLU A 148 -15.56 10.00 -9.47
N LEU A 149 -16.53 9.82 -10.38
CA LEU A 149 -16.39 9.09 -11.64
C LEU A 149 -15.12 9.44 -12.45
N ALA A 150 -14.57 8.42 -13.11
CA ALA A 150 -13.57 8.50 -14.19
C ALA A 150 -12.15 9.01 -13.83
N PHE A 151 -11.84 9.27 -12.56
CA PHE A 151 -10.47 9.59 -12.15
C PHE A 151 -9.63 8.33 -11.86
N SER A 152 -8.45 8.26 -12.48
CA SER A 152 -7.47 7.18 -12.29
C SER A 152 -6.80 7.27 -10.90
N PRO A 153 -6.34 6.15 -10.29
CA PRO A 153 -5.55 6.16 -9.07
C PRO A 153 -4.31 7.08 -9.13
N THR A 154 -3.84 7.39 -10.33
CA THR A 154 -2.73 8.31 -10.58
C THR A 154 -3.04 9.78 -10.27
N THR A 155 -4.31 10.19 -10.23
CA THR A 155 -4.70 11.59 -9.97
C THR A 155 -4.32 12.04 -8.55
N TRP A 156 -4.28 11.11 -7.60
CA TRP A 156 -4.03 11.39 -6.18
C TRP A 156 -2.61 11.11 -5.74
N VAL A 157 -1.68 10.90 -6.67
CA VAL A 157 -0.27 10.59 -6.36
C VAL A 157 0.33 11.66 -5.47
N ASN A 158 0.09 12.93 -5.79
CA ASN A 158 0.61 14.04 -4.99
C ASN A 158 -0.03 14.09 -3.60
N LEU A 159 -1.35 13.90 -3.49
CA LEU A 159 -2.02 13.88 -2.19
C LEU A 159 -1.48 12.73 -1.31
N THR A 160 -1.36 11.53 -1.86
CA THR A 160 -0.83 10.40 -1.09
C THR A 160 0.62 10.61 -0.71
N ASN A 161 1.44 11.11 -1.62
CA ASN A 161 2.82 11.41 -1.28
C ASN A 161 2.91 12.45 -0.16
N ASN A 162 2.04 13.47 -0.15
CA ASN A 162 1.99 14.45 0.93
C ASN A 162 1.55 13.82 2.25
N LEU A 163 0.53 12.95 2.24
CA LEU A 163 0.08 12.19 3.43
C LEU A 163 1.20 11.30 3.99
N LEU A 164 1.97 10.64 3.11
CA LEU A 164 3.11 9.82 3.51
C LEU A 164 4.32 10.66 3.95
N ALA A 165 4.45 11.90 3.48
CA ALA A 165 5.55 12.82 3.82
C ALA A 165 5.38 13.45 5.20
N ASP A 166 4.15 13.70 5.61
CA ASP A 166 3.87 14.26 6.93
C ASP A 166 4.03 13.17 8.01
N PRO A 167 4.96 13.32 8.97
CA PRO A 167 5.18 12.32 10.01
C PRO A 167 4.01 12.21 10.99
N ILE A 168 3.27 13.29 11.26
CA ILE A 168 2.10 13.25 12.13
C ILE A 168 1.01 12.45 11.44
N LEU A 169 0.76 12.69 10.16
CA LEU A 169 -0.26 11.95 9.41
C LEU A 169 0.14 10.50 9.21
N ARG A 170 1.37 10.23 8.78
CA ARG A 170 1.88 8.87 8.56
C ARG A 170 1.86 8.01 9.82
N ASP A 171 2.21 8.58 10.97
CA ASP A 171 2.32 7.80 12.21
C ASP A 171 0.94 7.55 12.85
N ASN A 172 -0.05 8.42 12.61
CA ASN A 172 -1.38 8.33 13.22
C ASN A 172 -2.48 7.80 12.29
N TYR A 173 -2.25 7.75 10.98
CA TYR A 173 -3.29 7.40 10.01
C TYR A 173 -2.83 6.37 8.99
N GLN A 174 -3.69 5.39 8.72
CA GLN A 174 -3.55 4.45 7.61
C GLN A 174 -4.47 4.88 6.47
N CYS A 175 -3.92 4.96 5.26
CA CYS A 175 -4.68 5.41 4.10
C CYS A 175 -5.19 4.20 3.31
N SER A 176 -6.51 4.13 3.14
CA SER A 176 -7.17 3.21 2.21
C SER A 176 -7.89 4.02 1.13
N ARG A 177 -7.92 3.52 -0.09
CA ARG A 177 -8.53 4.21 -1.23
C ARG A 177 -9.56 3.36 -1.90
N SER A 178 -10.76 3.88 -1.99
CA SER A 178 -11.78 3.25 -2.83
C SER A 178 -11.60 3.64 -4.29
N PHE A 179 -11.74 2.65 -5.16
CA PHE A 179 -11.81 2.80 -6.60
C PHE A 179 -13.22 2.44 -7.08
N MET A 180 -13.89 3.40 -7.72
CA MET A 180 -15.13 3.15 -8.43
C MET A 180 -14.83 2.74 -9.86
N ARG A 181 -15.05 1.47 -10.18
CA ARG A 181 -14.94 0.93 -11.53
C ARG A 181 -16.22 1.27 -12.31
N ARG A 182 -16.28 2.50 -12.82
CA ARG A 182 -17.34 3.14 -13.64
C ARG A 182 -18.77 2.60 -13.43
N THR A 183 -19.66 3.45 -12.94
CA THR A 183 -21.05 3.39 -13.44
C THR A 183 -21.62 4.78 -13.56
N TYR A 184 -22.20 5.08 -14.73
CA TYR A 184 -23.07 6.24 -14.92
C TYR A 184 -24.20 6.12 -13.89
N PRO A 185 -24.33 7.01 -12.90
CA PRO A 185 -25.33 6.79 -11.89
C PRO A 185 -26.68 7.25 -12.43
N SER A 186 -27.61 6.31 -12.54
CA SER A 186 -28.91 6.62 -11.95
C SER A 186 -28.68 6.89 -10.45
N SER A 187 -29.44 7.78 -9.83
CA SER A 187 -29.31 8.10 -8.40
C SER A 187 -29.26 6.86 -7.49
N LYS A 188 -29.93 5.77 -7.89
CA LYS A 188 -29.94 4.48 -7.19
C LYS A 188 -28.57 3.78 -7.16
N THR A 189 -27.81 3.84 -8.24
CA THR A 189 -26.48 3.18 -8.32
C THR A 189 -25.46 3.90 -7.43
N ALA A 190 -25.49 5.23 -7.39
CA ALA A 190 -24.62 6.02 -6.51
C ALA A 190 -24.86 5.70 -5.02
N ILE A 191 -26.14 5.62 -4.61
CA ILE A 191 -26.51 5.27 -3.23
C ILE A 191 -26.04 3.84 -2.89
N LYS A 192 -26.22 2.88 -3.81
CA LYS A 192 -25.77 1.49 -3.59
C LYS A 192 -24.24 1.41 -3.45
N SER A 193 -23.49 2.17 -4.24
CA SER A 193 -22.03 2.24 -4.15
C SER A 193 -21.56 2.88 -2.84
N ILE A 194 -22.17 4.00 -2.42
CA ILE A 194 -21.85 4.65 -1.13
C ILE A 194 -22.16 3.69 0.03
N SER A 195 -23.31 3.01 -0.01
CA SER A 195 -23.66 2.01 1.00
C SER A 195 -22.66 0.85 1.03
N SER A 196 -22.22 0.35 -0.13
CA SER A 196 -21.19 -0.69 -0.22
C SER A 196 -19.87 -0.22 0.37
N LEU A 197 -19.44 1.01 0.04
CA LEU A 197 -18.22 1.60 0.59
C LEU A 197 -18.28 1.72 2.11
N ILE A 198 -19.40 2.17 2.67
CA ILE A 198 -19.57 2.25 4.12
C ILE A 198 -19.46 0.84 4.74
N LYS A 199 -20.12 -0.18 4.15
CA LYS A 199 -20.05 -1.56 4.65
C LYS A 199 -18.64 -2.15 4.56
N VAL A 200 -17.95 -1.94 3.44
CA VAL A 200 -16.55 -2.34 3.22
C VAL A 200 -15.64 -1.67 4.24
N SER A 201 -15.82 -0.37 4.46
CA SER A 201 -15.05 0.44 5.42
C SER A 201 -15.23 -0.05 6.86
N VAL A 202 -16.49 -0.28 7.27
CA VAL A 202 -16.81 -0.81 8.61
C VAL A 202 -16.24 -2.21 8.78
N THR A 203 -16.35 -3.07 7.76
CA THR A 203 -15.79 -4.42 7.79
C THR A 203 -14.27 -4.41 7.95
N LEU A 204 -13.57 -3.52 7.24
CA LEU A 204 -12.13 -3.32 7.38
C LEU A 204 -11.74 -2.95 8.82
N ILE A 205 -12.48 -2.03 9.43
CA ILE A 205 -12.21 -1.55 10.79
C ILE A 205 -12.51 -2.63 11.83
N GLN A 206 -13.59 -3.40 11.66
CA GLN A 206 -14.06 -4.39 12.63
C GLN A 206 -13.31 -5.72 12.58
N ARG A 207 -12.73 -6.10 11.44
CA ARG A 207 -12.16 -7.45 11.21
C ARG A 207 -10.66 -7.51 11.02
N ALA A 208 -9.95 -6.39 11.12
CA ALA A 208 -8.52 -6.45 10.99
C ALA A 208 -7.93 -7.36 12.08
N PRO A 209 -7.15 -8.39 11.71
CA PRO A 209 -6.50 -9.22 12.69
C PRO A 209 -5.63 -8.31 13.56
N ILE A 210 -5.85 -8.38 14.88
CA ILE A 210 -4.88 -7.91 15.85
C ILE A 210 -3.65 -8.79 15.61
N LEU A 211 -2.71 -8.34 14.78
CA LEU A 211 -1.43 -9.03 14.65
C LEU A 211 -0.86 -9.12 16.08
N PRO A 212 -0.57 -10.33 16.60
CA PRO A 212 -0.07 -10.47 17.95
C PRO A 212 1.20 -9.63 18.10
N ALA A 213 1.26 -8.90 19.21
CA ALA A 213 2.41 -8.07 19.53
C ALA A 213 3.70 -8.88 19.45
N ARG A 214 4.64 -8.39 18.62
CA ARG A 214 6.09 -8.68 18.63
C ARG A 214 6.48 -10.12 19.00
N THR A 215 6.80 -10.94 18.00
CA THR A 215 7.80 -11.98 18.18
C THR A 215 9.15 -11.37 17.79
N ARG A 216 10.03 -11.15 18.77
CA ARG A 216 11.44 -10.88 18.51
C ARG A 216 12.04 -12.15 17.91
N TYR A 217 12.68 -12.04 16.76
CA TYR A 217 13.72 -12.95 16.30
C TYR A 217 15.00 -12.13 16.18
#